data_AF-A0A5J5CR45-F1
#
_entry.id   AF-A0A5J5CR45-F1
#
_cell.length_a   1.000
_cell.length_b   1.000
_cell.length_c   1.000
_cell.angle_alpha   90.00
_cell.angle_beta   90.00
_cell.angle_gamma   90.00
#
_symmetry.space_group_name_H-M   'P 1'
#
loop_
_entity.id
_entity.type
_entity.pdbx_description
1 polymer ?
#
loop_
_entity_poly.entity_id
_entity_poly.type
_entity_poly.pdbx_seq_one_letter_code
_entity_poly.pdbx_strand_id
1 'polypeptide(L)'
;MEDIYLFGGKTTNEDGMLTSSKEIHKLTKMKWKVPLYVGIPPARRHGHTAFILHSHLYVFGGKNEEQEFNDLKVMKLINPSERQPVMKEILSEFGLHVTRHSFTPTKVPNVRYELS
;
A
#
# COMPACT_ATOMS: atom_id res chain seq x y z
N MET A 1 -8.18 15.44 13.53
CA MET A 1 -6.83 15.49 12.95
C MET A 1 -6.85 14.65 11.70
N GLU A 2 -6.40 15.22 10.59
CA GLU A 2 -6.32 14.54 9.31
C GLU A 2 -5.09 13.61 9.30
N ASP A 3 -5.18 12.53 8.53
CA ASP A 3 -4.05 11.61 8.34
C ASP A 3 -3.12 12.16 7.25
N ILE A 4 -1.80 12.05 7.46
CA ILE A 4 -0.80 12.40 6.44
C ILE A 4 -0.28 11.12 5.80
N TYR A 5 -0.13 11.14 4.48
CA TYR A 5 0.44 10.04 3.72
C TYR A 5 1.75 10.49 3.06
N LEU A 6 2.73 9.61 3.09
CA LEU A 6 4.02 9.76 2.42
C LEU A 6 4.19 8.59 1.46
N PHE A 7 4.56 8.87 0.21
CA PHE A 7 4.92 7.85 -0.77
C PHE A 7 6.24 8.23 -1.44
N GLY A 8 7.11 7.24 -1.64
CA GLY A 8 8.33 7.37 -2.42
C GLY A 8 9.39 8.28 -1.79
N GLY A 9 10.09 9.05 -2.64
CA GLY A 9 11.24 9.87 -2.22
C GLY A 9 12.56 9.15 -2.42
N LYS A 10 13.63 9.64 -1.78
CA LYS A 10 14.95 9.00 -1.77
C LYS A 10 15.31 8.59 -0.35
N THR A 11 15.90 7.42 -0.20
CA THR A 11 16.51 6.94 1.04
C THR A 11 17.99 6.70 0.82
N THR A 12 18.77 6.83 1.88
CA THR A 12 20.19 6.47 1.88
C THR A 12 20.30 5.08 2.47
N ASN A 13 20.90 4.16 1.73
CA ASN A 13 21.21 2.82 2.19
C ASN A 13 22.42 2.84 3.15
N GLU A 14 22.70 1.72 3.83
CA GLU A 14 23.82 1.61 4.78
C GLU A 14 25.19 1.86 4.13
N ASP A 15 25.31 1.63 2.82
CA ASP A 15 26.48 1.90 1.99
C ASP A 15 26.63 3.39 1.60
N GLY A 16 25.71 4.26 2.03
CA GLY A 16 25.68 5.67 1.67
C GLY A 16 25.06 5.95 0.30
N MET A 17 24.60 4.94 -0.43
CA MET A 17 24.01 5.11 -1.76
C MET A 17 22.56 5.61 -1.64
N LEU A 18 22.26 6.70 -2.36
CA LEU A 18 20.90 7.22 -2.49
C LEU A 18 20.12 6.38 -3.49
N THR A 19 18.99 5.83 -3.05
CA THR A 19 18.07 5.06 -3.90
C THR A 19 16.64 5.58 -3.77
N SER A 20 15.90 5.53 -4.87
CA SER A 20 14.48 5.87 -4.88
C SER A 20 13.70 4.86 -4.04
N SER A 21 12.75 5.35 -3.24
CA SER A 21 11.90 4.53 -2.40
C SER A 21 10.57 4.22 -3.08
N LYS A 22 9.99 3.06 -2.75
CA LYS A 22 8.59 2.67 -3.04
C LYS A 22 7.74 2.57 -1.78
N GLU A 23 8.28 3.01 -0.65
CA GLU A 23 7.60 2.90 0.63
C GLU A 23 6.39 3.83 0.69
N ILE A 24 5.40 3.39 1.46
CA ILE A 24 4.23 4.19 1.79
C ILE A 24 4.05 4.19 3.30
N HIS A 25 3.91 5.39 3.86
CA HIS A 25 3.72 5.61 5.28
C HIS A 25 2.49 6.47 5.53
N LYS A 26 1.82 6.19 6.64
CA LYS A 26 0.67 6.93 7.13
C LYS A 26 0.99 7.44 8.53
N LEU A 27 0.93 8.75 8.72
CA LEU A 27 0.98 9.37 10.04
C LEU A 27 -0.45 9.55 10.54
N THR A 28 -0.79 8.83 11.62
CA THR A 28 -2.06 9.02 12.33
C THR A 28 -1.78 9.15 13.81
N LYS A 29 -2.37 10.15 14.47
CA LYS A 29 -2.18 10.40 15.91
C LYS A 29 -0.69 10.41 16.31
N MET A 30 0.15 11.10 15.52
CA MET A 30 1.60 11.20 15.73
C MET A 30 2.35 9.86 15.74
N LYS A 31 1.79 8.83 15.09
CA LYS A 31 2.44 7.52 14.93
C LYS A 31 2.47 7.13 13.46
N TRP A 32 3.68 6.85 12.96
CA TRP A 32 3.90 6.29 11.64
C TRP A 32 3.45 4.84 11.59
N LYS A 33 2.78 4.47 10.50
CA LYS A 33 2.27 3.13 10.24
C LYS A 33 2.35 2.86 8.75
N VAL A 34 2.44 1.59 8.38
CA VAL A 34 2.21 1.16 6.99
C VAL A 34 0.69 1.11 6.76
N PRO A 35 0.13 1.89 5.80
CA PRO A 35 -1.28 1.81 5.48
C PRO A 35 -1.61 0.51 4.75
N LEU A 36 -2.86 0.07 4.89
CA LEU A 36 -3.41 -0.95 4.01
C LEU A 36 -3.88 -0.31 2.70
N TYR A 37 -3.66 -1.01 1.60
CA TYR A 37 -4.13 -0.60 0.29
C TYR A 37 -4.40 -1.83 -0.59
N VAL A 38 -5.16 -1.62 -1.66
CA VAL A 38 -5.36 -2.61 -2.73
C VAL A 38 -4.99 -1.99 -4.08
N GLY A 39 -4.58 -2.85 -5.02
CA GLY A 39 -4.05 -2.46 -6.33
C GLY A 39 -2.53 -2.59 -6.42
N ILE A 40 -1.98 -2.30 -7.59
CA ILE A 40 -0.54 -2.40 -7.87
C ILE A 40 0.13 -1.08 -7.45
N PRO A 41 1.05 -1.09 -6.47
CA PRO A 41 1.73 0.12 -6.06
C PRO A 41 2.64 0.65 -7.19
N PRO A 42 2.82 1.99 -7.31
CA PRO A 42 3.78 2.55 -8.25
C PRO A 42 5.19 2.00 -7.96
N ALA A 43 6.00 1.88 -9.01
CA ALA A 43 7.42 1.59 -8.85
C ALA A 43 8.10 2.69 -8.01
N ARG A 44 9.23 2.34 -7.40
CA ARG A 44 10.04 3.28 -6.60
C ARG A 44 10.30 4.55 -7.41
N ARG A 45 10.06 5.73 -6.82
CA ARG A 45 10.17 7.02 -7.52
C ARG A 45 10.26 8.22 -6.57
N HIS A 46 10.90 9.27 -7.03
CA HIS A 46 10.94 10.59 -6.39
C HIS A 46 10.56 11.71 -7.38
N GLY A 47 10.31 12.91 -6.87
CA GLY A 47 9.92 14.06 -7.70
C GLY A 47 8.57 13.89 -8.42
N HIS A 48 7.71 12.99 -7.94
CA HIS A 48 6.37 12.78 -8.46
C HIS A 48 5.38 13.74 -7.82
N THR A 49 4.20 13.90 -8.42
CA THR A 49 3.06 14.57 -7.80
C THR A 49 2.09 13.54 -7.24
N ALA A 50 1.57 13.76 -6.03
CA ALA A 50 0.60 12.86 -5.42
C ALA A 50 -0.55 13.63 -4.77
N PHE A 51 -1.75 13.04 -4.80
CA PHE A 51 -2.92 13.54 -4.12
C PHE A 51 -3.87 12.41 -3.74
N ILE A 52 -4.73 12.64 -2.75
CA ILE A 52 -5.74 11.69 -2.30
C ILE A 52 -7.13 12.21 -2.63
N LEU A 53 -7.95 11.38 -3.27
CA LEU A 53 -9.35 11.67 -3.57
C LEU A 53 -10.19 10.40 -3.40
N HIS A 54 -11.28 10.48 -2.62
CA HIS A 54 -12.18 9.35 -2.34
C HIS A 54 -11.45 8.06 -1.91
N SER A 55 -10.52 8.16 -0.95
CA SER A 55 -9.69 7.03 -0.47
C SER A 55 -8.79 6.40 -1.55
N HIS A 56 -8.54 7.07 -2.66
CA HIS A 56 -7.56 6.64 -3.67
C HIS A 56 -6.36 7.58 -3.63
N LEU A 57 -5.17 7.01 -3.53
CA LEU A 57 -3.90 7.72 -3.70
C LEU A 57 -3.52 7.69 -5.17
N TYR A 58 -3.45 8.87 -5.77
CA TYR A 58 -3.01 9.10 -7.14
C TYR A 58 -1.55 9.53 -7.12
N VAL A 59 -0.74 8.94 -7.99
CA VAL A 59 0.68 9.27 -8.16
C VAL A 59 0.94 9.46 -9.64
N PHE A 60 1.35 10.67 -10.03
CA PHE A 60 1.67 11.01 -11.41
C PHE A 60 3.16 11.29 -11.58
N GLY A 61 3.73 10.64 -12.59
CA GLY A 61 5.09 10.85 -13.05
C GLY A 61 6.17 10.59 -11.99
N GLY A 62 7.20 11.44 -11.99
CA GLY A 62 8.41 11.28 -11.18
C GLY A 62 9.50 10.50 -11.92
N LYS A 63 10.54 10.10 -11.20
CA LYS A 63 11.64 9.30 -11.78
C LYS A 63 12.31 8.42 -10.74
N ASN A 64 13.10 7.46 -11.22
CA ASN A 64 14.03 6.70 -10.41
C ASN A 64 15.40 6.61 -11.10
N GLU A 65 16.23 5.68 -10.65
CA GLU A 65 17.59 5.48 -11.17
C GLU A 65 17.60 4.88 -12.59
N GLU A 66 16.49 4.28 -13.02
CA GLU A 66 16.37 3.53 -14.28
C GLU A 66 15.63 4.33 -15.36
N GLN A 67 14.62 5.12 -14.98
CA GLN A 67 13.74 5.79 -15.93
C GLN A 67 13.02 7.01 -15.35
N GLU A 68 12.50 7.84 -16.25
CA GLU A 68 11.50 8.87 -15.95
C GLU A 68 10.10 8.32 -16.24
N PHE A 69 9.17 8.60 -15.34
CA PHE A 69 7.79 8.14 -15.42
C PHE A 69 6.90 9.26 -15.96
N ASN A 70 6.01 8.88 -16.88
CA ASN A 70 4.89 9.70 -17.34
C ASN A 70 3.56 8.93 -17.21
N ASP A 71 3.46 8.08 -16.18
CA ASP A 71 2.29 7.28 -15.87
C ASP A 71 1.46 7.89 -14.74
N LEU A 72 0.16 7.60 -14.74
CA LEU A 72 -0.72 7.79 -13.60
C LEU A 72 -0.95 6.44 -12.93
N LYS A 73 -0.60 6.34 -11.65
CA LYS A 73 -0.83 5.15 -10.82
C LYS A 73 -1.83 5.47 -9.73
N VAL A 74 -2.69 4.50 -9.42
CA VAL A 74 -3.76 4.64 -8.45
C VAL A 74 -3.75 3.43 -7.52
N MET A 75 -3.83 3.67 -6.22
CA MET A 75 -4.05 2.63 -5.22
C MET A 75 -5.20 3.04 -4.29
N LYS A 76 -6.07 2.09 -3.94
CA LYS A 76 -7.18 2.33 -3.01
C LYS A 76 -6.69 2.08 -1.59
N LEU A 77 -6.68 3.14 -0.77
CA LEU A 77 -6.34 3.11 0.64
C LEU A 77 -7.49 2.47 1.42
N ILE A 78 -7.17 1.50 2.29
CA ILE A 78 -8.15 0.80 3.11
C ILE A 78 -8.07 1.32 4.54
N ASN A 79 -9.17 1.87 5.04
CA ASN A 79 -9.27 2.22 6.44
C ASN A 79 -9.28 0.93 7.28
N PRO A 80 -8.52 0.82 8.38
CA PRO A 80 -8.62 -0.32 9.29
C PRO A 80 -10.05 -0.68 9.72
N SER A 81 -10.97 0.30 9.82
CA SER A 81 -12.39 0.04 10.12
C SER A 81 -13.13 -0.69 9.00
N GLU A 82 -12.64 -0.61 7.76
CA GLU A 82 -13.25 -1.21 6.56
C GLU A 82 -12.68 -2.60 6.23
N ARG A 83 -11.72 -3.11 7.03
CA ARG A 83 -11.08 -4.42 6.80
C ARG A 83 -12.07 -5.58 6.69
N GLN A 84 -13.08 -5.61 7.57
CA GLN A 84 -14.09 -6.66 7.62
C GLN A 84 -15.02 -6.62 6.39
N PRO A 85 -15.61 -5.48 6.01
CA PRO A 85 -16.33 -5.33 4.75
C PRO A 85 -15.52 -5.71 3.50
N VAL A 86 -14.28 -5.23 3.39
CA VAL A 86 -13.43 -5.48 2.20
C VAL A 86 -13.05 -6.96 2.05
N MET A 87 -12.73 -7.64 3.16
CA MET A 87 -12.48 -9.08 3.12
C MET A 87 -13.72 -9.86 2.69
N LYS A 88 -14.92 -9.46 3.14
CA LYS A 88 -16.17 -10.11 2.71
C LYS A 88 -16.46 -9.90 1.23
N GLU A 89 -16.20 -8.71 0.70
CA GLU A 89 -16.36 -8.39 -0.72
C GLU A 89 -15.40 -9.23 -1.58
N ILE A 90 -14.11 -9.27 -1.25
CA ILE A 90 -13.12 -10.09 -1.96
C ILE A 90 -13.51 -11.58 -1.93
N LEU A 91 -13.85 -12.11 -0.75
CA LEU A 91 -14.26 -13.51 -0.63
C LEU A 91 -15.54 -13.80 -1.44
N SER A 92 -16.48 -12.86 -1.49
CA SER A 92 -17.68 -12.98 -2.33
C SER A 92 -17.37 -12.98 -3.82
N GLU A 93 -16.40 -12.20 -4.29
CA GLU A 93 -15.92 -12.23 -5.69
C GLU A 93 -15.31 -13.59 -6.06
N PHE A 94 -14.69 -14.27 -5.09
CA PHE A 94 -14.20 -15.64 -5.23
C PHE A 94 -15.27 -16.73 -4.97
N GLY A 95 -16.54 -16.36 -4.80
CA GLY A 95 -17.64 -17.29 -4.53
C GLY A 95 -17.65 -17.90 -3.12
N LEU A 96 -16.74 -17.47 -2.25
CA LEU A 96 -16.61 -17.94 -0.86
C LEU A 96 -17.57 -17.13 0.04
N HIS A 97 -18.73 -17.72 0.32
CA HIS A 97 -19.70 -17.12 1.22
C HIS A 97 -19.31 -17.38 2.68
N VAL A 98 -18.90 -16.31 3.38
CA VAL A 98 -18.56 -16.37 4.81
C VAL A 98 -19.84 -16.61 5.62
N THR A 99 -20.08 -17.85 6.05
CA THR A 99 -21.15 -18.20 6.98
C THR A 99 -20.90 -17.57 8.35
N ARG A 100 -21.92 -16.92 8.91
CA ARG A 100 -21.89 -15.91 9.99
C ARG A 100 -21.33 -16.31 11.38
N HIS A 101 -20.65 -17.43 11.56
CA HIS A 101 -20.22 -17.85 12.91
C HIS A 101 -18.70 -17.80 13.09
N SER A 102 -18.28 -16.83 13.92
CA SER A 102 -16.96 -16.65 14.54
C SER A 102 -15.74 -16.60 13.61
N PHE A 103 -15.27 -15.37 13.33
CA PHE A 103 -13.85 -15.16 13.02
C PHE A 103 -13.07 -15.17 14.33
N THR A 104 -12.50 -16.31 14.72
CA THR A 104 -11.31 -16.34 15.58
C THR A 104 -10.10 -16.27 14.65
N PRO A 105 -9.24 -15.24 14.74
CA PRO A 105 -8.01 -15.17 13.95
C PRO A 105 -7.09 -16.31 14.36
N THR A 106 -7.21 -17.46 13.70
CA THR A 106 -6.35 -18.60 13.98
C THR A 106 -5.20 -18.53 12.99
N LYS A 107 -4.04 -18.11 13.52
CA LYS A 107 -2.67 -18.18 13.00
C LYS A 107 -2.50 -17.95 11.48
N VAL A 108 -1.79 -16.86 11.17
CA VAL A 108 -1.15 -16.63 9.87
C VAL A 108 -0.49 -17.94 9.39
N PRO A 109 -0.88 -18.49 8.22
CA PRO A 109 -0.23 -19.67 7.68
C PRO A 109 1.22 -19.31 7.33
N ASN A 110 2.18 -20.02 7.91
CA ASN A 110 3.58 -20.00 7.47
C ASN A 110 3.66 -20.75 6.14
N VAL A 111 3.40 -20.06 5.04
CA VAL A 111 3.69 -20.59 3.70
C VAL A 111 5.19 -20.40 3.45
N ARG A 112 5.94 -21.50 3.46
CA ARG A 112 7.30 -21.53 2.91
C ARG A 112 7.17 -21.70 1.40
N TYR A 113 7.71 -20.75 0.64
CA TYR A 113 7.89 -20.92 -0.79
C TYR A 113 9.15 -21.78 -0.99
N GLU A 114 8.97 -22.99 -1.53
CA GLU A 114 10.09 -23.71 -2.14
C GLU A 114 10.18 -23.24 -3.59
N LEU A 115 11.28 -22.56 -3.92
CA LEU A 115 11.63 -22.22 -5.29
C LEU A 115 12.18 -23.49 -5.94
N SER A 116 11.55 -23.92 -7.04
CA SER A 116 12.11 -24.92 -7.96
C SER A 116 13.09 -24.27 -8.92
#